data_AF-A0A5A7UGZ2-F1
#
_entry.id   AF-A0A5A7UGZ2-F1
#
_cell.length_a   1.000
_cell.length_b   1.000
_cell.length_c   1.000
_cell.angle_alpha   90.00
_cell.angle_beta   90.00
_cell.angle_gamma   90.00
#
_symmetry.space_group_name_H-M   'P 1'
#
loop_
_entity.id
_entity.type
_entity.pdbx_description
1 polymer ?
#
loop_
_entity_poly.entity_id
_entity_poly.type
_entity_poly.pdbx_seq_one_letter_code
_entity_poly.pdbx_strand_id
1 'polypeptide(L)'
;MSSKPISVVVIIEKLEIETLEEDTEDAPQSLEDGGQSTVDELKEVNLGTIEEPRPTFISASLSSEEEGKYMSLLVEYMDIFAWSYKEMP
;
A
#
# COMPACT_ATOMS: atom_id res chain seq x y z
N MET A 1 18.88 4.08 24.84
CA MET A 1 17.69 3.23 24.62
C MET A 1 17.48 3.11 23.13
N SER A 2 17.69 1.93 22.57
CA SER A 2 17.55 1.68 21.14
C SER A 2 16.05 1.68 20.79
N SER A 3 15.61 2.70 20.04
CA SER A 3 14.24 2.74 19.52
C SER A 3 14.15 1.71 18.40
N LYS A 4 13.54 0.56 18.70
CA LYS A 4 13.25 -0.44 17.67
C LYS A 4 12.22 0.15 16.69
N PRO A 5 12.40 -0.01 15.36
CA PRO A 5 11.38 0.41 14.41
C PRO A 5 10.10 -0.39 14.65
N ILE A 6 8.95 0.25 14.49
CA ILE A 6 7.63 -0.38 14.58
C ILE A 6 7.58 -1.46 13.52
N SER A 7 7.60 -2.72 13.96
CA SER A 7 7.44 -3.87 13.08
C SER A 7 6.02 -3.84 12.53
N VAL A 8 5.87 -3.57 11.24
CA VAL A 8 4.60 -3.69 10.50
C VAL A 8 4.25 -5.17 10.25
N VAL A 9 4.95 -6.10 10.90
CA VAL A 9 4.73 -7.55 10.84
C VAL A 9 3.87 -8.04 12.01
N VAL A 10 2.89 -7.26 12.46
CA VAL A 10 1.93 -7.67 13.51
C VAL A 10 0.49 -7.62 12.99
N ILE A 11 0.30 -8.00 11.72
CA ILE A 11 -1.04 -8.30 11.19
C ILE A 11 -1.14 -9.80 10.85
N ILE A 12 -0.02 -10.47 10.52
CA ILE A 12 -0.06 -11.88 10.11
C ILE A 12 -0.06 -12.84 11.31
N GLU A 13 0.56 -12.51 12.45
CA GLU A 13 0.63 -13.42 13.62
C GLU A 13 -0.40 -13.14 14.73
N LYS A 14 -1.23 -12.10 14.60
CA LYS A 14 -2.29 -11.80 15.59
C LYS A 14 -3.69 -12.17 15.11
N LEU A 15 -3.81 -13.10 14.15
CA LEU A 15 -5.10 -13.63 13.70
C LEU A 15 -5.50 -14.96 14.37
N GLU A 16 -4.75 -15.43 15.37
CA GLU A 16 -5.23 -16.44 16.33
C GLU A 16 -5.73 -15.77 17.62
N ILE A 17 -6.62 -14.79 17.50
CA ILE A 17 -7.38 -14.32 18.67
C ILE A 17 -8.61 -15.20 18.75
N GLU A 18 -8.58 -16.03 19.78
CA GLU A 18 -9.64 -16.86 20.34
C GLU A 18 -11.05 -16.30 20.12
N THR A 19 -11.95 -17.20 19.72
CA THR A 19 -13.40 -17.04 19.63
C THR A 19 -13.96 -16.21 20.79
N LEU A 20 -14.17 -14.92 20.54
CA LEU A 20 -14.99 -14.06 21.38
C LEU A 20 -16.42 -14.28 20.89
N GLU A 21 -17.21 -15.04 21.65
CA GLU A 21 -18.65 -15.14 21.41
C GLU A 21 -19.29 -13.79 21.75
N GLU A 22 -19.23 -12.88 20.79
CA GLU A 22 -19.94 -11.61 20.76
C GLU A 22 -21.07 -11.76 19.75
N ASP A 23 -22.31 -11.73 20.25
CA ASP A 23 -23.57 -11.75 19.51
C ASP A 23 -23.64 -10.59 18.51
N THR A 24 -22.95 -10.77 17.40
CA THR A 24 -22.91 -9.86 16.26
C THR A 24 -23.51 -10.64 15.11
N GLU A 25 -24.66 -10.17 14.60
CA GLU A 25 -25.29 -10.73 13.42
C GLU A 25 -24.24 -10.84 12.29
N ASP A 26 -23.90 -12.08 11.91
CA ASP A 26 -22.90 -12.38 10.87
C ASP A 26 -23.32 -11.64 9.60
N ALA A 27 -22.48 -10.72 9.13
CA ALA A 27 -22.71 -10.05 7.87
C ALA A 27 -22.84 -11.13 6.78
N PRO A 28 -23.82 -11.04 5.86
CA PRO A 28 -24.07 -12.12 4.91
C PRO A 28 -22.80 -12.44 4.11
N GLN A 29 -22.38 -13.71 4.17
CA GLN A 29 -21.20 -14.26 3.49
C GLN A 29 -21.17 -13.99 1.97
N SER A 30 -22.27 -13.53 1.38
CA SER A 30 -22.36 -13.07 -0.02
C SER A 30 -21.55 -11.80 -0.32
N LEU A 31 -21.01 -11.12 0.70
CA LEU A 31 -20.10 -9.98 0.52
C LEU A 31 -18.62 -10.40 0.49
N GLU A 32 -18.31 -11.66 0.79
CA GLU A 32 -17.04 -12.28 0.46
C GLU A 32 -17.04 -12.59 -1.05
N ASP A 33 -17.13 -11.53 -1.87
CA ASP A 33 -16.55 -11.59 -3.20
C ASP A 33 -15.07 -11.76 -2.94
N GLY A 34 -14.64 -13.02 -2.85
CA GLY A 34 -13.27 -13.48 -2.73
C GLY A 34 -12.52 -13.03 -3.97
N GLY A 35 -12.34 -11.71 -4.10
CA GLY A 35 -11.62 -11.06 -5.15
C GLY A 35 -10.26 -11.71 -5.10
N GLN A 36 -9.95 -12.48 -6.13
CA GLN A 36 -8.60 -12.94 -6.39
C GLN A 36 -7.74 -11.69 -6.29
N SER A 37 -7.07 -11.52 -5.15
CA SER A 37 -6.02 -10.56 -5.00
C SER A 37 -4.92 -11.12 -5.89
N THR A 38 -4.97 -10.82 -7.19
CA THR A 38 -3.81 -10.90 -8.04
C THR A 38 -2.86 -9.86 -7.45
N VAL A 39 -2.01 -10.33 -6.55
CA VAL A 39 -0.90 -9.55 -6.03
C VAL A 39 0.06 -9.40 -7.20
N ASP A 40 -0.18 -8.40 -8.04
CA ASP A 40 0.80 -8.01 -9.04
C ASP A 40 2.08 -7.63 -8.30
N GLU A 41 3.20 -8.20 -8.74
CA GLU A 41 4.50 -7.77 -8.24
C GLU A 41 4.65 -6.26 -8.51
N LEU A 42 5.05 -5.51 -7.49
CA LEU A 42 5.24 -4.06 -7.57
C LEU A 42 6.71 -3.71 -7.53
N LYS A 43 7.06 -2.68 -8.28
CA LYS A 43 8.37 -2.04 -8.29
C LYS A 43 8.26 -0.71 -7.58
N GLU A 44 9.12 -0.51 -6.58
CA GLU A 44 9.30 0.79 -5.93
C GLU A 44 10.06 1.74 -6.86
N VAL A 45 9.58 2.97 -6.95
CA VAL A 45 10.22 4.08 -7.65
C VAL A 45 10.18 5.32 -6.78
N ASN A 46 11.27 6.09 -6.75
CA ASN A 46 11.34 7.33 -5.99
C ASN A 46 11.09 8.51 -6.94
N LEU A 47 10.01 9.27 -6.73
CA LEU A 47 9.73 10.50 -7.49
C LEU A 47 10.46 11.73 -6.93
N GLY A 48 10.98 11.62 -5.71
CA GLY A 48 11.65 12.70 -4.99
C GLY A 48 13.17 12.64 -5.13
N THR A 49 13.85 13.29 -4.19
CA THR A 49 15.32 13.29 -4.13
C THR A 49 15.82 12.23 -3.15
N ILE A 50 17.14 12.11 -3.00
CA ILE A 50 17.75 11.22 -1.99
C ILE A 50 17.49 11.77 -0.57
N GLU A 51 17.43 13.09 -0.41
CA GLU A 51 17.22 13.75 0.88
C GLU A 51 15.74 13.82 1.26
N GLU A 52 14.88 14.08 0.28
CA GLU A 52 13.42 14.07 0.41
C GLU A 52 12.82 13.01 -0.54
N PRO A 53 12.86 11.73 -0.15
CA PRO A 53 12.33 10.65 -0.97
C PRO A 53 10.80 10.69 -0.99
N ARG A 54 10.24 10.40 -2.16
CA ARG A 54 8.80 10.26 -2.42
C ARG A 54 8.56 8.89 -3.07
N PRO A 55 8.67 7.80 -2.30
CA PRO A 55 8.53 6.45 -2.82
C PRO A 55 7.08 6.20 -3.25
N THR A 56 6.92 5.59 -4.42
CA THR A 56 5.65 5.10 -4.94
C THR A 56 5.87 3.75 -5.62
N PHE A 57 4.79 3.06 -5.96
CA PHE A 57 4.84 1.71 -6.51
C PHE A 57 4.10 1.66 -7.84
N ILE A 58 4.75 1.06 -8.84
CA ILE A 58 4.15 0.74 -10.13
C ILE A 58 4.21 -0.77 -10.36
N SER A 59 3.38 -1.31 -11.24
CA SER A 59 3.44 -2.74 -11.56
C SER A 59 4.81 -3.11 -12.15
N ALA A 60 5.41 -4.19 -11.64
CA ALA A 60 6.67 -4.74 -12.14
C ALA A 60 6.49 -5.45 -13.49
N SER A 61 5.24 -5.68 -13.92
CA SER A 61 4.91 -6.33 -15.19
C SER A 61 4.74 -5.36 -16.36
N LEU A 62 4.97 -4.06 -16.16
CA LEU A 62 4.91 -3.06 -17.22
C LEU A 62 6.03 -3.25 -18.24
N SER A 63 5.70 -3.07 -19.53
CA SER A 63 6.74 -2.92 -20.55
C SER A 63 7.51 -1.62 -20.37
N SER A 64 8.71 -1.51 -20.94
CA SER A 64 9.53 -0.29 -20.82
C SER A 64 8.85 0.96 -21.41
N GLU A 65 8.01 0.79 -22.44
CA GLU A 65 7.23 1.89 -23.02
C GLU A 65 6.14 2.37 -22.05
N GLU A 66 5.40 1.44 -21.44
CA GLU A 66 4.36 1.75 -20.46
C GLU A 66 4.96 2.35 -19.20
N GLU A 67 6.04 1.76 -18.67
CA GLU A 67 6.79 2.31 -17.53
C GLU A 67 7.17 3.77 -17.80
N GLY A 68 7.72 4.09 -18.97
CA GLY A 68 8.06 5.46 -19.34
C GLY A 68 6.86 6.41 -19.34
N LYS A 69 5.71 5.97 -19.87
CA LYS A 69 4.46 6.76 -19.86
C LYS A 69 3.95 7.00 -18.44
N TYR A 70 3.93 5.96 -17.60
CA TYR A 70 3.52 6.07 -16.20
C TYR A 70 4.47 6.97 -15.39
N MET A 71 5.78 6.87 -15.62
CA MET A 71 6.76 7.75 -14.97
C MET A 71 6.57 9.20 -15.37
N SER A 72 6.36 9.48 -16.65
CA SER A 72 6.07 10.84 -17.11
C SER A 72 4.82 11.41 -16.43
N LEU A 73 3.75 10.61 -16.34
CA LEU A 73 2.50 11.01 -15.70
C LEU A 73 2.70 11.29 -14.20
N LEU A 74 3.37 10.40 -13.48
CA LEU A 74 3.58 10.52 -12.04
C LEU A 74 4.46 11.72 -11.69
N VAL A 75 5.45 12.05 -12.52
CA VAL A 75 6.27 13.25 -12.37
C VAL A 75 5.48 14.52 -12.68
N GLU A 76 4.64 14.54 -13.72
CA GLU A 76 3.81 15.69 -14.09
C GLU A 76 2.84 16.08 -12.97
N TYR A 77 2.31 15.10 -12.24
CA TYR A 77 1.32 15.28 -11.18
C TYR A 77 1.88 15.06 -9.77
N MET A 78 3.20 15.15 -9.58
CA MET A 78 3.86 14.87 -8.31
C MET A 78 3.32 15.71 -7.14
N ASP A 79 2.91 16.96 -7.41
CA ASP A 79 2.44 17.91 -6.38
C ASP A 79 0.98 17.70 -5.95
N ILE A 80 0.24 16.78 -6.61
CA ILE A 80 -1.14 16.46 -6.24
C ILE A 80 -1.20 15.47 -5.06
N PHE A 81 -0.16 14.67 -4.89
CA PHE A 81 -0.10 13.70 -3.80
C PHE A 81 0.25 14.39 -2.49
N ALA A 82 -0.46 14.03 -1.42
CA ALA A 82 -0.02 14.31 -0.07
C ALA A 82 1.07 13.29 0.30
N TRP A 83 2.33 13.76 0.37
CA TRP A 83 3.49 12.95 0.75
C TRP A 83 3.60 12.76 2.26
N SER A 84 2.86 13.57 3.02
CA SER A 84 2.64 13.37 4.44
C SER A 84 1.20 13.67 4.82
N TYR A 85 0.72 13.07 5.91
CA TYR A 85 -0.61 13.34 6.45
C TYR A 85 -0.85 14.81 6.82
N LYS A 86 0.21 15.59 7.04
CA LYS A 86 0.08 17.03 7.33
C LYS A 86 -0.33 17.86 6.11
N GLU A 87 -0.13 17.32 4.91
CA GLU A 87 -0.49 17.95 3.64
C GLU A 87 -1.93 17.62 3.23
N MET A 88 -2.56 16.63 3.88
CA MET A 88 -3.99 16.38 3.71
C MET A 88 -4.79 17.49 4.42
N PRO A 89 -5.82 18.05 3.76
CA PRO A 89 -6.66 19.11 4.31
C PRO A 89 -7.61 18.64 5.44
#